data_AF-A0A7C5WFQ8-F1
#
_entry.id   AF-A0A7C5WFQ8-F1
#
_cell.length_a   1.000
_cell.length_b   1.000
_cell.length_c   1.000
_cell.angle_alpha   90.00
_cell.angle_beta   90.00
_cell.angle_gamma   90.00
#
_symmetry.space_group_name_H-M   'P 1'
#
loop_
_entity.id
_entity.type
_entity.pdbx_description
1 polymer ?
#
loop_
_entity_poly.entity_id
_entity_poly.type
_entity_poly.pdbx_seq_one_letter_code
_entity_poly.pdbx_strand_id
1 'polypeptide(L)'
;MKKRKTSRLILAIVLVFILSGCVSHIKELREAQREFNQAARLENQLRLNPLNPDALTIKGQADASYLLTLKIINRLLDSEKDALVRDNLIGTAYTLKALAEWRLKRYSDAMRTVSLVTEKYGKGLFPRDRAIIVAIKGLIMNDQAYMHMIKKDYGYERILNLLKASINSIKEAIAITPAEHDLILYLRLSELAVLKNWKDLRGEPEYRALRPEGFVPGAELKRWCAVAVPVWERFTKEVKTTGGADAERIRN
;
A
#
# COMPACT_ATOMS: atom_id res chain seq x y z
N MET A 1 -32.32 3.56 -55.67
CA MET A 1 -32.59 2.64 -54.53
C MET A 1 -31.38 1.89 -53.95
N LYS A 2 -30.17 1.87 -54.56
CA LYS A 2 -29.00 1.12 -54.02
C LYS A 2 -28.34 1.72 -52.74
N LYS A 3 -28.41 3.05 -52.51
CA LYS A 3 -27.76 3.72 -51.36
C LYS A 3 -28.32 3.36 -49.96
N ARG A 4 -29.55 2.83 -49.84
CA ARG A 4 -30.14 2.46 -48.53
C ARG A 4 -29.66 1.11 -47.98
N LYS A 5 -29.14 0.22 -48.84
CA LYS A 5 -28.67 -1.12 -48.40
C LYS A 5 -27.27 -1.10 -47.78
N THR A 6 -26.37 -0.26 -48.28
CA THR A 6 -25.00 -0.12 -47.74
C THR A 6 -24.97 0.53 -46.36
N SER A 7 -25.85 1.50 -46.08
CA SER A 7 -25.92 2.17 -44.77
C SER A 7 -26.35 1.24 -43.63
N ARG A 8 -27.19 0.22 -43.90
CA ARG A 8 -27.62 -0.76 -42.90
C ARG A 8 -26.52 -1.78 -42.57
N LEU A 9 -25.69 -2.14 -43.56
CA LEU A 9 -24.57 -3.05 -43.35
C LEU A 9 -23.46 -2.41 -42.51
N ILE A 10 -23.11 -1.15 -42.80
CA ILE A 10 -22.09 -0.41 -42.02
C ILE A 10 -22.55 -0.22 -40.57
N LEU A 11 -23.82 0.12 -40.35
CA LEU A 11 -24.37 0.26 -39.00
C LEU A 11 -24.34 -1.07 -38.23
N ALA A 12 -24.66 -2.20 -38.89
CA ALA A 12 -24.60 -3.51 -38.26
C ALA A 12 -23.17 -3.92 -37.90
N ILE A 13 -22.18 -3.63 -38.76
CA ILE A 13 -20.77 -3.89 -38.49
C ILE A 13 -20.28 -3.06 -37.30
N VAL A 14 -20.60 -1.76 -37.26
CA VAL A 14 -20.24 -0.88 -36.13
C VAL A 14 -20.90 -1.35 -34.83
N LEU A 15 -22.15 -1.80 -34.86
CA LEU A 15 -22.83 -2.32 -33.67
C LEU A 15 -22.19 -3.61 -33.14
N VAL A 16 -21.74 -4.50 -34.03
CA VAL A 16 -21.03 -5.74 -33.66
C VAL A 16 -19.65 -5.44 -33.06
N PHE A 17 -18.94 -4.42 -33.54
CA PHE A 17 -17.68 -3.98 -32.95
C PHE A 17 -17.86 -3.28 -31.59
N ILE A 18 -18.98 -2.59 -31.35
CA ILE A 18 -19.27 -1.99 -30.04
C ILE A 18 -19.67 -3.06 -29.01
N LEU A 19 -20.38 -4.12 -29.43
CA LEU A 19 -20.84 -5.19 -28.54
C LEU A 19 -19.75 -6.19 -28.17
N SER A 20 -18.68 -6.31 -28.96
CA SER A 20 -17.50 -7.12 -28.63
C SER A 20 -16.53 -6.41 -27.67
N GLY A 21 -16.81 -5.16 -27.28
CA GLY A 21 -15.93 -4.29 -26.51
C GLY A 21 -16.13 -4.29 -24.98
N CYS A 22 -16.89 -5.22 -24.39
CA CYS A 22 -16.85 -5.41 -22.94
C CYS A 22 -15.53 -6.11 -22.57
N VAL A 23 -14.46 -5.31 -22.48
CA VAL A 23 -13.10 -5.73 -22.19
C VAL A 23 -13.04 -6.49 -20.85
N SER A 24 -12.97 -7.83 -20.91
CA SER A 24 -13.10 -8.71 -19.74
C SER A 24 -12.08 -8.39 -18.66
N HIS A 25 -10.83 -8.10 -19.03
CA HIS A 25 -9.76 -7.85 -18.05
C HIS A 25 -9.98 -6.59 -17.22
N ILE A 26 -10.62 -5.54 -17.77
CA ILE A 26 -10.95 -4.33 -17.01
C ILE A 26 -12.03 -4.62 -15.96
N LYS A 27 -13.03 -5.45 -16.31
CA LYS A 27 -14.09 -5.87 -15.38
C LYS A 27 -13.49 -6.66 -14.21
N GLU A 28 -12.61 -7.61 -14.51
CA GLU A 28 -11.92 -8.43 -13.49
C GLU A 28 -10.99 -7.59 -12.60
N LEU A 29 -10.24 -6.66 -13.17
CA LEU A 29 -9.39 -5.75 -12.39
C LEU A 29 -10.23 -4.89 -11.43
N ARG A 30 -11.38 -4.37 -11.89
CA ARG A 30 -12.32 -3.64 -11.04
C ARG A 30 -12.91 -4.51 -9.94
N GLU A 31 -13.17 -5.78 -10.22
CA GLU A 31 -13.63 -6.75 -9.22
C GLU A 31 -12.57 -6.99 -8.14
N ALA A 32 -11.31 -7.23 -8.52
CA ALA A 32 -10.21 -7.34 -7.58
C ALA A 32 -10.05 -6.09 -6.71
N GLN A 33 -10.18 -4.89 -7.31
CA GLN A 33 -10.11 -3.64 -6.55
C GLN A 33 -11.26 -3.48 -5.55
N ARG A 34 -12.49 -3.90 -5.92
CA ARG A 34 -13.64 -3.87 -5.00
C ARG A 34 -13.42 -4.78 -3.80
N GLU A 35 -12.92 -5.99 -4.02
CA GLU A 35 -12.61 -6.94 -2.95
C GLU A 35 -11.51 -6.42 -2.03
N PHE A 36 -10.44 -5.85 -2.60
CA PHE A 36 -9.38 -5.21 -1.82
C PHE A 36 -9.92 -4.07 -0.95
N ASN A 37 -10.74 -3.19 -1.53
CA ASN A 37 -11.35 -2.06 -0.81
C ASN A 37 -12.32 -2.53 0.28
N GLN A 38 -13.05 -3.63 0.06
CA GLN A 38 -13.88 -4.25 1.08
C GLN A 38 -13.04 -4.74 2.25
N ALA A 39 -11.96 -5.48 1.99
CA ALA A 39 -11.05 -5.95 3.03
C ALA A 39 -10.44 -4.79 3.82
N ALA A 40 -9.96 -3.74 3.14
CA ALA A 40 -9.40 -2.55 3.77
C ALA A 40 -10.41 -1.81 4.67
N ARG A 41 -11.69 -1.74 4.25
CA ARG A 41 -12.77 -1.16 5.09
C ARG A 41 -12.99 -1.97 6.36
N LEU A 42 -13.07 -3.29 6.26
CA LEU A 42 -13.25 -4.19 7.40
C LEU A 42 -12.08 -4.09 8.40
N GLU A 43 -10.83 -4.03 7.90
CA GLU A 43 -9.66 -3.84 8.77
C GLU A 43 -9.66 -2.47 9.47
N ASN A 44 -10.05 -1.40 8.76
CA ASN A 44 -10.13 -0.08 9.36
C ASN A 44 -11.22 -0.01 10.43
N GLN A 45 -12.35 -0.70 10.24
CA GLN A 45 -13.38 -0.84 11.27
C GLN A 45 -12.82 -1.47 12.55
N LEU A 46 -11.98 -2.51 12.45
CA LEU A 46 -11.32 -3.13 13.60
C LEU A 46 -10.32 -2.21 14.29
N ARG A 47 -9.60 -1.39 13.52
CA ARG A 47 -8.65 -0.42 14.07
C ARG A 47 -9.33 0.68 14.86
N LEU A 48 -10.49 1.14 14.39
CA LEU A 48 -11.28 2.18 15.05
C LEU A 48 -12.08 1.65 16.25
N ASN A 49 -12.45 0.36 16.25
CA ASN A 49 -13.11 -0.29 17.38
C ASN A 49 -12.46 -1.64 17.72
N PRO A 50 -11.33 -1.63 18.45
CA PRO A 50 -10.61 -2.86 18.81
C PRO A 50 -11.38 -3.82 19.73
N LEU A 51 -12.40 -3.32 20.44
CA LEU A 51 -13.23 -4.09 21.38
C LEU A 51 -14.51 -4.64 20.74
N ASN A 52 -14.61 -4.61 19.41
CA ASN A 52 -15.76 -5.14 18.70
C ASN A 52 -15.94 -6.64 19.00
N PRO A 53 -17.11 -7.09 19.50
CA PRO A 53 -17.35 -8.51 19.80
C PRO A 53 -17.20 -9.42 18.56
N ASP A 54 -17.43 -8.89 17.36
CA ASP A 54 -17.30 -9.61 16.10
C ASP A 54 -15.90 -9.50 15.48
N ALA A 55 -14.89 -9.06 16.24
CA ALA A 55 -13.56 -8.75 15.70
C ALA A 55 -12.93 -9.92 14.94
N LEU A 56 -13.09 -11.15 15.44
CA LEU A 56 -12.58 -12.36 14.79
C LEU A 56 -13.28 -12.65 13.45
N THR A 57 -14.60 -12.49 13.40
CA THR A 57 -15.42 -12.69 12.19
C THR A 57 -15.07 -11.65 11.12
N ILE A 58 -15.02 -10.37 11.50
CA ILE A 58 -14.66 -9.27 10.59
C ILE A 58 -13.25 -9.47 10.04
N LYS A 59 -12.30 -9.90 10.89
CA LYS A 59 -10.94 -10.23 10.46
C LYS A 59 -10.94 -11.38 9.46
N GLY A 60 -11.69 -12.45 9.72
CA GLY A 60 -11.81 -13.58 8.79
C GLY A 60 -12.39 -13.17 7.42
N GLN A 61 -13.37 -12.28 7.41
CA GLN A 61 -13.94 -11.71 6.19
C GLN A 61 -12.92 -10.83 5.43
N ALA A 62 -12.16 -10.00 6.15
CA ALA A 62 -11.11 -9.20 5.53
C ALA A 62 -10.02 -10.08 4.88
N ASP A 63 -9.55 -11.09 5.61
CA ASP A 63 -8.57 -12.06 5.11
C ASP A 63 -9.11 -12.79 3.86
N ALA A 64 -10.39 -13.19 3.86
CA ALA A 64 -11.03 -13.83 2.70
C ALA A 64 -11.11 -12.91 1.47
N SER A 65 -11.49 -11.64 1.63
CA SER A 65 -11.54 -10.67 0.51
C SER A 65 -10.15 -10.35 -0.06
N TYR A 66 -9.09 -10.28 0.77
CA TYR A 66 -7.72 -10.18 0.26
C TYR A 66 -7.30 -11.43 -0.52
N LEU A 67 -7.65 -12.63 -0.06
CA LEU A 67 -7.38 -13.87 -0.78
C LEU A 67 -8.10 -13.91 -2.14
N LEU A 68 -9.35 -13.45 -2.19
CA LEU A 68 -10.11 -13.34 -3.43
C LEU A 68 -9.49 -12.33 -4.40
N THR A 69 -9.03 -11.18 -3.88
CA THR A 69 -8.24 -10.21 -4.66
C THR A 69 -7.04 -10.88 -5.32
N LEU A 70 -6.24 -11.63 -4.56
CA LEU A 70 -5.07 -12.35 -5.10
C LEU A 70 -5.46 -13.39 -6.14
N LYS A 71 -6.53 -14.14 -5.92
CA LYS A 71 -7.02 -15.14 -6.87
C LYS A 71 -7.36 -14.50 -8.22
N ILE A 72 -8.12 -13.41 -8.21
CA ILE A 72 -8.52 -12.70 -9.43
C ILE A 72 -7.30 -12.11 -10.12
N ILE A 73 -6.42 -11.41 -9.39
CA ILE A 73 -5.23 -10.78 -9.96
C ILE A 73 -4.25 -11.80 -10.53
N ASN A 74 -4.02 -12.93 -9.86
CA ASN A 74 -3.14 -13.97 -10.41
C ASN A 74 -3.69 -14.52 -11.72
N ARG A 75 -4.99 -14.87 -11.78
CA ARG A 75 -5.63 -15.29 -13.03
C ARG A 75 -5.45 -14.24 -14.12
N LEU A 76 -5.72 -12.97 -13.81
CA LEU A 76 -5.61 -11.86 -14.76
C LEU A 76 -4.18 -11.69 -15.29
N LEU A 77 -3.17 -11.82 -14.42
CA LEU A 77 -1.75 -11.74 -14.79
C LEU A 77 -1.28 -12.96 -15.59
N ASP A 78 -1.96 -14.10 -15.46
CA ASP A 78 -1.64 -15.33 -16.18
C ASP A 78 -2.29 -15.34 -17.58
N SER A 79 -3.55 -14.90 -17.70
CA SER A 79 -4.29 -14.99 -18.97
C SER A 79 -4.35 -13.70 -19.79
N GLU A 80 -4.28 -12.52 -19.16
CA GLU A 80 -4.57 -11.22 -19.82
C GLU A 80 -3.41 -10.22 -19.68
N LYS A 81 -2.19 -10.70 -19.45
CA LYS A 81 -1.02 -9.85 -19.19
C LYS A 81 -0.75 -8.82 -20.29
N ASP A 82 -0.78 -9.25 -21.54
CA ASP A 82 -0.48 -8.37 -22.68
C ASP A 82 -1.56 -7.30 -22.86
N ALA A 83 -2.82 -7.66 -22.57
CA ALA A 83 -3.93 -6.72 -22.56
C ALA A 83 -3.76 -5.65 -21.45
N LEU A 84 -3.33 -6.06 -20.25
CA LEU A 84 -2.99 -5.13 -19.16
C LEU A 84 -1.82 -4.21 -19.52
N VAL A 85 -0.80 -4.70 -20.23
CA VAL A 85 0.33 -3.87 -20.68
C VAL A 85 -0.14 -2.85 -21.70
N ARG A 86 -0.87 -3.29 -22.73
CA ARG A 86 -1.41 -2.42 -23.79
C ARG A 86 -2.26 -1.28 -23.23
N ASP A 87 -3.07 -1.57 -22.21
CA ASP A 87 -3.98 -0.60 -21.62
C ASP A 87 -3.35 0.17 -20.43
N ASN A 88 -2.04 0.01 -20.19
CA ASN A 88 -1.28 0.62 -19.09
C ASN A 88 -1.80 0.26 -17.67
N LEU A 89 -2.48 -0.88 -17.51
CA LEU A 89 -3.06 -1.34 -16.24
C LEU A 89 -2.16 -2.32 -15.47
N ILE A 90 -1.04 -2.74 -16.06
CA ILE A 90 -0.14 -3.73 -15.46
C ILE A 90 0.41 -3.29 -14.10
N GLY A 91 0.74 -2.00 -13.95
CA GLY A 91 1.21 -1.42 -12.69
C GLY A 91 0.18 -1.51 -11.57
N THR A 92 -1.07 -1.19 -11.89
CA THR A 92 -2.19 -1.25 -10.93
C THR A 92 -2.46 -2.69 -10.50
N ALA A 93 -2.47 -3.64 -11.44
CA ALA A 93 -2.65 -5.06 -11.13
C ALA A 93 -1.58 -5.59 -10.16
N TYR A 94 -0.30 -5.32 -10.44
CA TYR A 94 0.79 -5.73 -9.56
C TYR A 94 0.81 -4.98 -8.21
N THR A 95 0.39 -3.71 -8.19
CA THR A 95 0.24 -2.96 -6.94
C THR A 95 -0.80 -3.61 -6.04
N LEU A 96 -1.97 -3.97 -6.57
CA LEU A 96 -3.00 -4.70 -5.82
C LEU A 96 -2.49 -6.06 -5.33
N LYS A 97 -1.75 -6.80 -6.17
CA LYS A 97 -1.12 -8.06 -5.77
C LYS A 97 -0.20 -7.89 -4.57
N ALA A 98 0.78 -6.98 -4.67
CA ALA A 98 1.76 -6.76 -3.63
C ALA A 98 1.13 -6.26 -2.32
N LEU A 99 0.12 -5.38 -2.42
CA LEU A 99 -0.63 -4.92 -1.24
C LEU A 99 -1.38 -6.08 -0.58
N ALA A 100 -2.12 -6.90 -1.34
CA ALA A 100 -2.87 -8.02 -0.76
C ALA A 100 -1.92 -9.09 -0.16
N GLU A 101 -0.79 -9.38 -0.80
CA GLU A 101 0.26 -10.25 -0.24
C GLU A 101 0.81 -9.68 1.08
N TRP A 102 1.09 -8.38 1.14
CA TRP A 102 1.52 -7.70 2.36
C TRP A 102 0.47 -7.77 3.47
N ARG A 103 -0.80 -7.45 3.18
CA ARG A 103 -1.90 -7.49 4.17
C ARG A 103 -2.12 -8.90 4.74
N LEU A 104 -1.92 -9.93 3.91
CA LEU A 104 -1.95 -11.34 4.32
C LEU A 104 -0.66 -11.83 4.99
N LYS A 105 0.27 -10.92 5.31
CA LYS A 105 1.58 -11.21 5.93
C LYS A 105 2.48 -12.14 5.10
N ARG A 106 2.22 -12.26 3.79
CA ARG A 106 3.05 -13.01 2.83
C ARG A 106 4.19 -12.12 2.34
N TYR A 107 5.04 -11.68 3.27
CA TYR A 107 6.06 -10.66 2.99
C TYR A 107 7.07 -11.09 1.92
N SER A 108 7.45 -12.37 1.88
CA SER A 108 8.34 -12.92 0.85
C SER A 108 7.73 -12.82 -0.55
N ASP A 109 6.44 -13.14 -0.67
CA ASP A 109 5.72 -13.04 -1.94
C ASP A 109 5.54 -11.58 -2.37
N ALA A 110 5.15 -10.70 -1.43
CA ALA A 110 5.04 -9.26 -1.68
C ALA A 110 6.37 -8.65 -2.17
N MET A 111 7.49 -9.01 -1.52
CA MET A 111 8.82 -8.57 -1.95
C MET A 111 9.19 -9.13 -3.33
N ARG A 112 8.86 -10.39 -3.63
CA ARG A 112 9.07 -10.97 -4.96
C ARG A 112 8.28 -10.22 -6.03
N THR A 113 7.02 -9.89 -5.75
CA THR A 113 6.17 -9.08 -6.63
C THR A 113 6.77 -7.69 -6.85
N VAL A 114 7.19 -7.01 -5.78
CA VAL A 114 7.83 -5.69 -5.85
C VAL A 114 9.12 -5.72 -6.68
N SER A 115 10.00 -6.70 -6.47
CA SER A 115 11.25 -6.84 -7.23
C SER A 115 10.97 -7.07 -8.72
N LEU A 116 10.10 -8.04 -9.04
CA LEU A 116 9.70 -8.35 -10.42
C LEU A 116 9.21 -7.10 -11.16
N VAL A 117 8.36 -6.31 -10.51
CA VAL A 117 7.73 -5.13 -11.11
C VAL A 117 8.73 -3.99 -11.29
N THR A 118 9.59 -3.78 -10.29
CA THR A 118 10.65 -2.78 -10.34
C THR A 118 11.63 -3.08 -11.47
N GLU A 119 12.06 -4.33 -11.59
CA GLU A 119 13.00 -4.80 -12.62
C GLU A 119 12.40 -4.74 -14.03
N LYS A 120 11.16 -5.25 -14.19
CA LYS A 120 10.56 -5.40 -15.51
C LYS A 120 9.91 -4.13 -16.05
N TYR A 121 9.26 -3.34 -15.18
CA TYR A 121 8.43 -2.22 -15.61
C TYR A 121 8.82 -0.88 -14.98
N GLY A 122 9.86 -0.83 -14.12
CA GLY A 122 10.13 0.29 -13.20
C GLY A 122 9.88 1.69 -13.77
N LYS A 123 10.43 2.01 -14.95
CA LYS A 123 10.24 3.33 -15.60
C LYS A 123 8.93 3.48 -16.39
N GLY A 124 8.28 2.39 -16.78
CA GLY A 124 7.00 2.36 -17.51
C GLY A 124 5.76 2.41 -16.62
N LEU A 125 5.90 2.32 -15.29
CA LEU A 125 4.77 2.45 -14.37
C LEU A 125 4.31 3.92 -14.25
N PHE A 126 2.99 4.11 -14.08
CA PHE A 126 2.44 5.38 -13.63
C PHE A 126 3.09 5.82 -12.30
N PRO A 127 3.31 7.14 -12.10
CA PRO A 127 3.99 7.65 -10.90
C PRO A 127 3.38 7.15 -9.58
N ARG A 128 2.04 7.14 -9.49
CA ARG A 128 1.31 6.62 -8.32
C ARG A 128 1.67 5.17 -8.01
N ASP A 129 1.57 4.28 -9.01
CA ASP A 129 1.80 2.85 -8.83
C ASP A 129 3.27 2.59 -8.44
N ARG A 130 4.21 3.34 -9.05
CA ARG A 130 5.63 3.29 -8.68
C ARG A 130 5.87 3.71 -7.24
N ALA A 131 5.26 4.81 -6.80
CA ALA A 131 5.36 5.29 -5.42
C ALA A 131 4.85 4.23 -4.43
N ILE A 132 3.70 3.60 -4.72
CA ILE A 132 3.15 2.55 -3.85
C ILE A 132 4.07 1.32 -3.81
N ILE A 133 4.57 0.85 -4.96
CA ILE A 133 5.50 -0.30 -5.03
C ILE A 133 6.77 -0.06 -4.20
N VAL A 134 7.33 1.15 -4.26
CA VAL A 134 8.48 1.54 -3.42
C VAL A 134 8.09 1.58 -1.94
N ALA A 135 6.93 2.17 -1.60
CA ALA A 135 6.46 2.27 -0.23
C ALA A 135 6.22 0.90 0.42
N ILE A 136 5.72 -0.10 -0.33
CA ILE A 136 5.44 -1.45 0.19
C ILE A 136 6.67 -2.07 0.84
N LYS A 137 7.88 -1.86 0.30
CA LYS A 137 9.13 -2.33 0.92
C LYS A 137 9.26 -1.80 2.35
N GLY A 138 9.03 -0.49 2.51
CA GLY A 138 9.10 0.17 3.81
C GLY A 138 8.00 -0.28 4.76
N LEU A 139 6.78 -0.45 4.26
CA LEU A 139 5.65 -0.95 5.07
C LEU A 139 5.92 -2.36 5.61
N ILE A 140 6.46 -3.26 4.77
CA ILE A 140 6.86 -4.61 5.18
C ILE A 140 7.94 -4.56 6.27
N MET A 141 8.99 -3.74 6.09
CA MET A 141 10.07 -3.62 7.07
C MET A 141 9.58 -3.09 8.41
N ASN A 142 8.59 -2.18 8.41
CA ASN A 142 7.96 -1.70 9.64
C ASN A 142 7.20 -2.81 10.37
N ASP A 143 6.42 -3.61 9.65
CA ASP A 143 5.68 -4.74 10.23
C ASP A 143 6.64 -5.80 10.76
N GLN A 144 7.73 -6.09 10.04
CA GLN A 144 8.79 -6.99 10.50
C GLN A 144 9.48 -6.47 11.77
N ALA A 145 9.83 -5.19 11.82
CA ALA A 145 10.39 -4.57 13.01
C ALA A 145 9.46 -4.74 14.21
N TYR A 146 8.17 -4.42 14.03
CA TYR A 146 7.17 -4.57 15.09
C TYR A 146 7.00 -6.03 15.54
N MET A 147 6.95 -7.00 14.62
CA MET A 147 6.90 -8.41 14.98
C MET A 147 8.11 -8.83 15.82
N HIS A 148 9.31 -8.36 15.47
CA HIS A 148 10.54 -8.66 16.20
C HIS A 148 10.60 -7.96 17.57
N MET A 149 9.99 -6.78 17.71
CA MET A 149 9.78 -6.13 19.01
C MET A 149 8.92 -7.01 19.92
N ILE A 150 7.77 -7.48 19.42
CA ILE A 150 6.84 -8.32 20.19
C ILE A 150 7.44 -9.67 20.55
N LYS A 151 8.11 -10.33 19.59
CA LYS A 151 8.75 -11.64 19.79
C LYS A 151 10.03 -11.57 20.60
N LYS A 152 10.66 -10.40 20.68
CA LYS A 152 11.94 -10.17 21.37
C LYS A 152 13.06 -11.09 20.86
N ASP A 153 13.01 -11.45 19.59
CA ASP A 153 13.94 -12.37 18.93
C ASP A 153 15.10 -11.65 18.20
N TYR A 154 15.02 -10.32 18.06
CA TYR A 154 16.11 -9.47 17.53
C TYR A 154 16.61 -8.48 18.58
N GLY A 155 17.92 -8.22 18.57
CA GLY A 155 18.50 -7.12 19.35
C GLY A 155 18.10 -5.74 18.80
N TYR A 156 18.18 -4.71 19.66
CA TYR A 156 17.79 -3.33 19.38
C TYR A 156 18.29 -2.80 18.04
N GLU A 157 19.58 -2.94 17.74
CA GLU A 157 20.18 -2.39 16.51
C GLU A 157 19.61 -3.02 15.24
N ARG A 158 19.28 -4.32 15.26
CA ARG A 158 18.68 -5.00 14.10
C ARG A 158 17.27 -4.49 13.84
N ILE A 159 16.48 -4.29 14.91
CA ILE A 159 15.13 -3.71 14.80
C ILE A 159 15.22 -2.25 14.33
N LEU A 160 16.13 -1.47 14.91
CA LEU A 160 16.34 -0.08 14.52
C LEU A 160 16.75 0.06 13.05
N ASN A 161 17.57 -0.84 12.53
CA ASN A 161 17.96 -0.85 11.13
C ASN A 161 16.75 -1.13 10.20
N LEU A 162 15.83 -2.02 10.58
CA LEU A 162 14.58 -2.22 9.85
C LEU A 162 13.71 -0.95 9.83
N LEU A 163 13.58 -0.27 10.97
CA LEU A 163 12.82 0.98 11.08
C LEU A 163 13.44 2.11 10.23
N LYS A 164 14.77 2.24 10.24
CA LYS A 164 15.49 3.22 9.39
C LYS A 164 15.32 2.91 7.90
N ALA A 165 15.46 1.64 7.50
CA ALA A 165 15.26 1.20 6.12
C ALA A 165 13.81 1.43 5.67
N SER A 166 12.84 1.24 6.56
CA SER A 166 11.44 1.57 6.34
C SER A 166 11.23 3.05 6.06
N ILE A 167 11.75 3.94 6.91
CA ILE A 167 11.68 5.40 6.72
C ILE A 167 12.30 5.80 5.37
N ASN A 168 13.47 5.26 5.02
CA ASN A 168 14.14 5.60 3.76
C ASN A 168 13.30 5.18 2.54
N SER A 169 12.70 3.99 2.57
CA SER A 169 11.83 3.51 1.49
C SER A 169 10.58 4.40 1.34
N ILE A 170 9.98 4.84 2.45
CA ILE A 170 8.82 5.74 2.40
C ILE A 170 9.22 7.13 1.90
N LYS A 171 10.39 7.66 2.30
CA LYS A 171 10.92 8.93 1.75
C LYS A 171 11.15 8.86 0.26
N GLU A 172 11.71 7.76 -0.24
CA GLU A 172 11.88 7.53 -1.67
C GLU A 172 10.52 7.54 -2.39
N ALA A 173 9.52 6.83 -1.86
CA ALA A 173 8.17 6.84 -2.40
C ALA A 173 7.55 8.25 -2.44
N ILE A 174 7.73 9.05 -1.40
CA ILE A 174 7.26 10.44 -1.37
C ILE A 174 7.97 11.28 -2.45
N ALA A 175 9.29 11.12 -2.61
CA ALA A 175 10.07 11.90 -3.57
C ALA A 175 9.66 11.66 -5.03
N ILE A 176 9.14 10.46 -5.35
CA ILE A 176 8.65 10.12 -6.70
C ILE A 176 7.14 10.31 -6.87
N THR A 177 6.43 10.65 -5.79
CA THR A 177 5.00 10.97 -5.85
C THR A 177 4.83 12.37 -6.41
N PRO A 178 3.92 12.61 -7.40
CA PRO A 178 3.63 13.96 -7.88
C PRO A 178 3.25 14.89 -6.72
N ALA A 179 3.70 16.15 -6.79
CA ALA A 179 3.29 17.17 -5.83
C ALA A 179 1.75 17.26 -5.76
N GLU A 180 1.22 17.58 -4.59
CA GLU A 180 -0.23 17.73 -4.34
C GLU A 180 -1.07 16.45 -4.47
N HIS A 181 -0.46 15.29 -4.72
CA HIS A 181 -1.19 14.02 -4.79
C HIS A 181 -1.54 13.50 -3.38
N ASP A 182 -2.79 13.10 -3.14
CA ASP A 182 -3.32 12.66 -1.82
C ASP A 182 -2.50 11.54 -1.16
N LEU A 183 -1.86 10.68 -1.96
CA LEU A 183 -0.94 9.64 -1.51
C LEU A 183 0.16 10.18 -0.57
N ILE A 184 0.60 11.44 -0.73
CA ILE A 184 1.62 12.05 0.14
C ILE A 184 1.18 12.00 1.59
N LEU A 185 -0.08 12.33 1.89
CA LEU A 185 -0.61 12.31 3.25
C LEU A 185 -0.56 10.90 3.85
N TYR A 186 -0.96 9.89 3.08
CA TYR A 186 -0.89 8.49 3.49
C TYR A 186 0.55 8.02 3.75
N LEU A 187 1.50 8.42 2.90
CA LEU A 187 2.92 8.09 3.09
C LEU A 187 3.50 8.78 4.32
N ARG A 188 3.14 10.03 4.59
CA ARG A 188 3.54 10.74 5.83
C ARG A 188 2.96 10.08 7.08
N LEU A 189 1.70 9.68 7.05
CA LEU A 189 1.10 8.92 8.15
C LEU A 189 1.85 7.59 8.37
N SER A 190 2.27 6.94 7.30
CA SER A 190 3.11 5.74 7.37
C SER A 190 4.46 6.02 8.00
N GLU A 191 5.16 7.11 7.64
CA GLU A 191 6.42 7.52 8.31
C GLU A 191 6.22 7.72 9.82
N LEU A 192 5.12 8.36 10.22
CA LEU A 192 4.79 8.57 11.64
C LEU A 192 4.54 7.25 12.38
N ALA A 193 3.91 6.27 11.73
CA ALA A 193 3.74 4.94 12.31
C ALA A 193 5.09 4.24 12.57
N VAL A 194 6.07 4.39 11.67
CA VAL A 194 7.43 3.86 11.89
C VAL A 194 8.12 4.57 13.05
N LEU A 195 8.00 5.89 13.13
CA LEU A 195 8.56 6.69 14.22
C LEU A 195 7.94 6.36 15.57
N LYS A 196 6.65 6.00 15.59
CA LYS A 196 5.96 5.49 16.79
C LYS A 196 6.55 4.16 17.23
N ASN A 197 6.78 3.21 16.32
CA ASN A 197 7.45 1.95 16.64
C ASN A 197 8.89 2.18 17.16
N TRP A 198 9.63 3.14 16.59
CA TRP A 198 10.96 3.51 17.11
C TRP A 198 10.85 4.12 18.51
N LYS A 199 9.90 5.02 18.74
CA LYS A 199 9.63 5.60 20.07
C LYS A 199 9.36 4.50 21.10
N ASP A 200 8.53 3.52 20.74
CA ASP A 200 8.16 2.42 21.62
C ASP A 200 9.42 1.58 21.93
N LEU A 201 10.18 1.14 20.91
CA LEU A 201 11.43 0.38 21.06
C LEU A 201 12.44 1.07 22.00
N ARG A 202 12.61 2.39 21.89
CA ARG A 202 13.56 3.15 22.75
C ARG A 202 13.02 3.42 24.15
N GLY A 203 11.72 3.53 24.32
CA GLY A 203 11.10 4.13 25.51
C GLY A 203 10.48 3.12 26.44
N GLU A 204 9.77 2.13 25.89
CA GLU A 204 8.91 1.27 26.68
C GLU A 204 9.72 0.31 27.57
N PRO A 205 9.31 0.12 28.84
CA PRO A 205 9.96 -0.80 29.76
C PRO A 205 10.08 -2.23 29.20
N GLU A 206 9.07 -2.68 28.46
CA GLU A 206 8.99 -4.04 27.91
C GLU A 206 10.10 -4.38 26.90
N TYR A 207 10.74 -3.38 26.30
CA TYR A 207 11.84 -3.53 25.35
C TYR A 207 13.21 -3.21 25.94
N ARG A 208 13.32 -2.95 27.26
CA ARG A 208 14.61 -2.69 27.92
C ARG A 208 15.62 -3.80 27.70
N ALA A 209 15.16 -5.06 27.72
CA ALA A 209 16.00 -6.23 27.51
C ALA A 209 16.62 -6.31 26.10
N LEU A 210 16.09 -5.57 25.12
CA LEU A 210 16.62 -5.57 23.76
C LEU A 210 17.81 -4.63 23.60
N ARG A 211 17.99 -3.68 24.54
CA ARG A 211 18.98 -2.60 24.45
C ARG A 211 20.40 -3.16 24.57
N PRO A 212 21.36 -2.66 23.77
CA PRO A 212 22.74 -3.09 23.86
C PRO A 212 23.37 -2.58 25.17
N GLU A 213 24.48 -3.21 25.56
CA GLU A 213 25.34 -2.66 26.60
C GLU A 213 25.80 -1.24 26.21
N GLY A 214 25.81 -0.32 27.18
CA GLY A 214 26.15 1.09 26.91
C GLY A 214 25.04 1.90 26.23
N PHE A 215 23.80 1.40 26.13
CA PHE A 215 22.68 2.19 25.63
C PHE A 215 22.49 3.48 26.45
N VAL A 216 22.62 4.64 25.80
CA VAL A 216 22.44 5.96 26.44
C VAL A 216 21.07 6.55 26.04
N PRO A 217 20.05 6.55 26.95
CA PRO A 217 18.69 6.95 26.59
C PRO A 217 18.56 8.37 26.03
N GLY A 218 19.37 9.30 26.56
CA GLY A 218 19.38 10.70 26.13
C GLY A 218 19.98 10.91 24.74
N ALA A 219 21.07 10.20 24.42
CA ALA A 219 21.67 10.26 23.08
C ALA A 219 20.70 9.70 22.03
N GLU A 220 20.02 8.59 22.36
CA GLU A 220 19.03 8.00 21.47
C GLU A 220 17.76 8.88 21.35
N LEU A 221 17.42 9.66 22.39
CA LEU A 221 16.29 10.60 22.31
C LEU A 221 16.57 11.66 21.27
N LYS A 222 17.78 12.24 21.36
CA LYS A 222 18.24 13.27 20.43
C LYS A 222 18.25 12.77 18.99
N ARG A 223 18.69 11.52 18.76
CA ARG A 223 18.67 10.87 17.44
C ARG A 223 17.25 10.70 16.90
N TRP A 224 16.33 10.20 17.72
CA TRP A 224 14.93 10.05 17.32
C TRP A 224 14.28 11.42 17.01
N CYS A 225 14.46 12.42 17.88
CA CYS A 225 13.93 13.77 17.69
C CYS A 225 14.41 14.41 16.38
N ALA A 226 15.69 14.22 16.02
CA ALA A 226 16.26 14.76 14.79
C ALA A 226 15.57 14.23 13.52
N VAL A 227 14.94 13.05 13.58
CA VAL A 227 14.16 12.47 12.48
C VAL A 227 12.67 12.79 12.63
N ALA A 228 12.13 12.70 13.84
CA ALA A 228 10.70 12.80 14.10
C ALA A 228 10.15 14.22 13.92
N VAL A 229 10.86 15.25 14.40
CA VAL A 229 10.39 16.65 14.36
C VAL A 229 10.14 17.11 12.92
N PRO A 230 11.09 16.97 11.96
CA PRO A 230 10.83 17.38 10.58
C PRO A 230 9.71 16.60 9.89
N VAL A 231 9.51 15.32 10.24
CA VAL A 231 8.41 14.52 9.68
C VAL A 231 7.07 15.04 10.19
N TRP A 232 6.97 15.35 11.48
CA TRP A 232 5.76 15.93 12.09
C TRP A 232 5.42 17.30 11.50
N GLU A 233 6.40 18.19 11.36
CA GLU A 233 6.22 19.50 10.74
C GLU A 233 5.69 19.39 9.30
N ARG A 234 6.26 18.49 8.50
CA ARG A 234 5.77 18.24 7.14
C ARG A 234 4.35 17.68 7.16
N PHE A 235 4.07 16.66 7.98
CA PHE A 235 2.73 16.08 8.09
C PHE A 235 1.67 17.13 8.47
N THR A 236 1.94 17.95 9.49
CA THR A 236 1.01 19.00 9.92
C THR A 236 0.82 20.07 8.86
N LYS A 237 1.86 20.39 8.07
CA LYS A 237 1.74 21.26 6.89
C LYS A 237 0.82 20.64 5.85
N GLU A 238 1.05 19.39 5.47
CA GLU A 238 0.22 18.67 4.49
C GLU A 238 -1.26 18.66 4.90
N VAL A 239 -1.55 18.29 6.16
CA VAL A 239 -2.93 18.26 6.69
C VAL A 239 -3.61 19.64 6.60
N LYS A 240 -2.86 20.73 6.85
CA LYS A 240 -3.40 22.10 6.72
C LYS A 240 -3.66 22.49 5.27
N THR A 241 -2.86 21.99 4.33
CA THR A 241 -2.99 22.31 2.91
C THR A 241 -3.97 21.43 2.15
N THR A 242 -4.35 20.25 2.66
CA THR A 242 -5.42 19.40 2.11
C THR A 242 -6.82 20.00 2.35
N GLY A 243 -6.97 21.31 2.13
CA GLY A 243 -8.21 22.08 2.32
C GLY A 243 -9.33 21.55 1.42
N GLY A 244 -10.25 20.81 2.02
CA GLY A 244 -11.46 20.24 1.42
C GLY A 244 -12.26 19.50 2.50
N ALA A 245 -13.45 18.99 2.15
CA ALA A 245 -14.35 18.27 3.07
C ALA A 245 -13.69 17.15 3.90
N ASP A 246 -12.54 16.62 3.44
CA ASP A 246 -11.74 15.64 4.17
C ASP A 246 -10.97 16.24 5.36
N ALA A 247 -10.57 17.51 5.30
CA ALA A 247 -9.96 18.20 6.44
C ALA A 247 -10.96 18.49 7.57
N GLU A 248 -12.27 18.56 7.29
CA GLU A 248 -13.31 18.59 8.33
C GLU A 248 -13.55 17.20 8.93
N ARG A 249 -13.49 16.12 8.13
CA ARG A 249 -13.59 14.74 8.63
C ARG A 249 -12.40 14.27 9.47
N ILE A 250 -11.21 14.82 9.26
CA ILE A 250 -10.02 14.50 10.08
C ILE A 250 -9.98 15.34 11.36
N ARG A 251 -10.64 16.51 11.38
CA ARG A 251 -10.68 17.41 12.54
C ARG A 251 -11.75 17.04 13.58
N ASN A 252 -12.77 16.27 13.18
CA ASN A 252 -13.85 15.77 14.03
C ASN A 252 -13.65 14.29 14.36
#